data_AF-A0A5C9DA42-F1
#
_entry.id   AF-A0A5C9DA42-F1
#
_cell.length_a   1.000
_cell.length_b   1.000
_cell.length_c   1.000
_cell.angle_alpha   90.00
_cell.angle_beta   90.00
_cell.angle_gamma   90.00
#
_symmetry.space_group_name_H-M   'P 1'
#
loop_
_entity.id
_entity.type
_entity.pdbx_description
1 polymer ?
#
loop_
_entity_poly.entity_id
_entity_poly.type
_entity_poly.pdbx_seq_one_letter_code
_entity_poly.pdbx_strand_id
1 'polypeptide(L)' 'MAQISKNARGASSTHHFYCPCGGEIKMKTIFDSGKVKNVAECDKCKRVERRPNDFK' A
#
# COMPACT_ATOMS: atom_id res chain seq x y z
N MET A 1 -1.68 -18.81 -31.80
CA MET A 1 -2.04 -17.80 -30.80
C MET A 1 -1.20 -18.06 -29.56
N ALA A 2 -0.29 -17.16 -29.20
CA ALA A 2 0.66 -17.37 -28.10
C ALA A 2 -0.09 -17.50 -26.76
N GLN A 3 0.12 -18.61 -26.07
CA GLN A 3 -0.55 -18.92 -24.81
C GLN A 3 0.10 -18.08 -23.71
N ILE A 4 -0.53 -16.95 -23.35
CA ILE A 4 -0.14 -16.14 -22.19
C ILE A 4 -0.05 -17.05 -20.96
N SER A 5 1.12 -17.05 -20.31
CA SER A 5 1.42 -17.88 -19.15
C SER A 5 0.41 -17.64 -18.03
N LYS A 6 0.08 -18.67 -17.25
CA LYS A 6 -0.85 -18.55 -16.11
C LYS A 6 -0.35 -17.54 -15.05
N ASN A 7 0.96 -17.33 -14.96
CA ASN A 7 1.58 -16.32 -14.10
C ASN A 7 1.37 -14.87 -14.59
N ALA A 8 1.11 -14.67 -15.89
CA ALA A 8 0.79 -13.35 -16.44
C ALA A 8 -0.69 -12.96 -16.26
N ARG A 9 -1.53 -13.86 -15.73
CA ARG A 9 -2.93 -13.57 -15.37
C ARG A 9 -3.11 -12.98 -13.98
N GLY A 10 -2.01 -12.74 -13.25
CA GLY A 10 -2.03 -11.98 -12.02
C GLY A 10 -2.35 -10.53 -12.34
N ALA A 11 -3.63 -10.21 -12.44
CA ALA A 11 -4.10 -8.84 -12.47
C ALA A 11 -3.43 -8.11 -11.30
N SER A 12 -2.57 -7.16 -11.62
CA SER A 12 -2.03 -6.18 -10.69
C SER A 12 -3.18 -5.28 -10.24
N SER A 13 -4.12 -5.83 -9.47
CA SER A 13 -5.08 -5.03 -8.74
C SER A 13 -4.31 -4.29 -7.67
N THR A 14 -4.12 -2.98 -7.85
CA THR A 14 -3.70 -2.12 -6.76
C THR A 14 -4.72 -2.31 -5.63
N HIS A 15 -4.31 -2.99 -4.57
CA HIS A 15 -5.17 -3.18 -3.41
C HIS A 15 -5.39 -1.81 -2.76
N HIS A 16 -6.61 -1.29 -2.85
CA HIS A 16 -7.02 -0.08 -2.15
C HIS A 16 -7.25 -0.43 -0.68
N PHE A 17 -6.51 0.23 0.20
CA PHE A 17 -6.64 0.06 1.65
C PHE A 17 -7.35 1.28 2.23
N TYR A 18 -8.31 1.05 3.13
CA TYR A 18 -9.08 2.10 3.77
C TYR A 18 -8.84 2.07 5.28
N CYS A 19 -8.62 3.25 5.86
CA CYS A 19 -8.60 3.46 7.30
C CYS A 19 -10.02 3.43 7.86
N PRO A 20 -10.25 3.02 9.13
CA PRO A 20 -11.56 3.14 9.80
C PRO A 20 -12.11 4.56 9.82
N CYS A 21 -11.25 5.57 9.64
CA CYS A 21 -11.60 6.96 9.47
C CYS A 21 -12.20 7.30 8.08
N GLY A 22 -12.36 6.31 7.20
CA GLY A 22 -12.90 6.45 5.85
C GLY A 22 -11.96 7.20 4.90
N GLY A 23 -10.65 7.19 5.19
CA GLY A 23 -9.61 7.75 4.33
C GLY A 23 -8.85 6.64 3.61
N GLU A 24 -8.40 6.89 2.38
CA GLU A 24 -7.52 5.96 1.67
C GLU A 24 -6.14 5.96 2.33
N ILE A 25 -5.54 4.78 2.42
CA ILE A 25 -4.20 4.57 2.95
C ILE A 25 -3.25 4.53 1.75
N LYS A 26 -2.36 5.51 1.68
CA LYS A 26 -1.31 5.59 0.66
C LYS A 26 -0.01 5.06 1.23
N MET A 27 0.57 4.10 0.53
CA MET A 27 1.91 3.61 0.83
C MET A 27 2.93 4.66 0.37
N LYS A 28 3.80 5.10 1.28
CA LYS A 28 4.91 6.02 1.03
C LYS A 28 6.21 5.36 1.44
N THR A 29 7.24 5.58 0.64
CA THR A 29 8.61 5.16 1.00
C THR A 29 9.36 6.41 1.46
N ILE A 30 9.73 6.44 2.74
CA ILE A 30 10.48 7.53 3.36
C ILE A 30 11.93 7.10 3.46
N PHE A 31 12.85 7.97 3.04
CA PHE A 31 14.28 7.78 3.24
C PHE A 31 14.70 8.56 4.48
N ASP A 32 15.09 7.86 5.54
CA ASP A 32 15.49 8.48 6.81
C ASP A 32 16.78 7.84 7.31
N SER A 33 17.78 8.68 7.63
CA SER A 33 19.06 8.26 8.22
C SER A 33 19.78 7.16 7.43
N GLY A 34 19.78 7.27 6.10
CA GLY A 34 20.41 6.31 5.19
C GLY A 34 19.65 4.99 5.00
N LYS A 35 18.46 4.85 5.60
CA LYS A 35 17.63 3.65 5.51
C LYS A 35 16.29 3.96 4.83
N VAL A 36 15.88 3.05 3.95
CA VAL A 36 14.58 3.07 3.30
C VAL A 36 13.54 2.50 4.27
N LYS A 37 12.50 3.28 4.59
CA LYS A 37 11.35 2.84 5.38
C LYS A 37 10.10 2.89 4.51
N ASN A 38 9.38 1.78 4.43
CA ASN A 38 8.05 1.75 3.85
C ASN A 38 7.03 2.02 4.95
N VAL A 39 6.22 3.06 4.77
CA VAL A 39 5.16 3.44 5.69
C VAL A 39 3.84 3.57 4.94
N ALA A 40 2.75 3.38 5.65
CA ALA A 40 1.39 3.58 5.18
C ALA A 40 0.85 4.82 5.88
N GLU A 41 0.45 5.84 5.11
CA GLU A 41 -0.12 7.09 5.63
C GLU A 41 -1.58 7.22 5.20
N CYS A 42 -2.47 7.53 6.14
CA CYS A 42 -3.86 7.82 5.82
C CYS A 42 -4.07 9.31 5.49
N ASP A 43 -4.72 9.62 4.38
CA ASP A 43 -4.96 11.00 3.93
C ASP A 43 -5.82 11.83 4.90
N LYS A 44 -6.74 11.21 5.65
CA LYS A 44 -7.66 11.93 6.55
C LYS A 44 -7.08 12.18 7.94
N CYS A 45 -6.53 11.14 8.57
CA CYS A 45 -6.06 11.24 9.95
C CYS A 45 -4.55 11.46 10.07
N LYS A 46 -3.82 11.44 8.93
CA LYS A 46 -2.35 11.53 8.86
C LYS A 46 -1.63 10.53 9.77
N ARG A 47 -2.30 9.46 10.20
CA ARG A 47 -1.67 8.37 10.94
C ARG A 47 -0.72 7.65 10.00
N VAL A 48 0.48 7.40 10.52
CA VAL A 48 1.56 6.72 9.80
C VAL A 48 1.80 5.41 10.52
N GLU A 49 1.53 4.31 9.84
CA GLU A 49 1.77 2.96 10.35
C GLU A 49 2.72 2.19 9.43
N ARG A 50 3.21 1.04 9.89
CA ARG A 50 4.12 0.23 9.08
C ARG A 50 3.38 -0.60 8.02
N ARG A 51 2.15 -1.05 8.30
CA ARG A 51 1.34 -1.82 7.35
C ARG A 51 -0.08 -1.25 7.27
N PRO A 52 -0.75 -1.34 6.10
CA PRO A 52 -2.16 -0.96 5.98
C PRO A 52 -3.10 -1.74 6.91
N ASN A 53 -2.79 -2.99 7.25
CA ASN A 53 -3.58 -3.81 8.19
C ASN A 53 -3.50 -3.35 9.65
N ASP A 54 -2.52 -2.51 10.00
CA ASP A 54 -2.38 -1.98 11.36
C ASP A 54 -3.40 -0.84 11.62
N PHE A 55 -4.04 -0.32 10.56
CA PHE A 55 -5.20 0.58 10.67
C PHE A 55 -6.47 -0.22 10.99
N LYS A 56 -6.61 -0.65 12.25
CA LYS A 56 -7.88 -1.13 12.82
C LYS A 56 -8.77 0.03 13.26
#